data_AF-A0A2E7A3I3-F1
#
_entry.id   AF-A0A2E7A3I3-F1
#
_cell.length_a   1.000
_cell.length_b   1.000
_cell.length_c   1.000
_cell.angle_alpha   90.00
_cell.angle_beta   90.00
_cell.angle_gamma   90.00
#
_symmetry.space_group_name_H-M   'P 1'
#
loop_
_entity.id
_entity.type
_entity.pdbx_description
1 polymer ?
#
loop_
_entity_poly.entity_id
_entity_poly.type
_entity_poly.pdbx_seq_one_letter_code
_entity_poly.pdbx_strand_id
1 'polypeptide(L)'
;MLKSKKPELVGAMTSGNRGLKADFDDLLSTLRAYVKQETLGPIRGLGRYLGFGLAGTVCFAVAEIFLVLGVVRLLQNVTSTFEGSFSFVPYLGGAASCVFLISLTLFALRRDGKRHANG
;
A
#
# COMPACT_ATOMS: atom_id res chain seq x y z
N MET A 1 34.45 17.58 68.50
CA MET A 1 34.78 18.20 67.18
C MET A 1 34.31 17.26 66.07
N LEU A 2 33.15 17.53 65.46
CA LEU A 2 32.58 16.72 64.37
C LEU A 2 32.59 17.54 63.09
N LYS A 3 33.49 17.27 62.13
CA LYS A 3 33.32 17.83 60.79
C LYS A 3 33.90 16.95 59.67
N SER A 4 33.02 16.74 58.68
CA SER A 4 33.30 16.49 57.26
C SER A 4 33.68 15.09 56.80
N LYS A 5 32.69 14.19 56.71
CA LYS A 5 32.73 13.00 55.84
C LYS A 5 31.54 12.99 54.88
N LYS A 6 31.35 14.07 54.11
CA LYS A 6 30.19 14.25 53.21
C LYS A 6 30.48 14.59 51.72
N PRO A 7 31.69 14.97 51.25
CA PRO A 7 31.83 15.33 49.83
C PRO A 7 31.96 14.13 48.87
N GLU A 8 32.51 12.99 49.29
CA GLU A 8 32.78 11.85 48.38
C GLU A 8 31.56 10.99 48.05
N LEU A 9 30.60 10.89 48.98
CA LEU A 9 29.37 10.11 48.80
C LEU A 9 28.44 10.70 47.72
N VAL A 10 28.46 12.03 47.53
CA VAL A 10 27.65 12.72 46.50
C VAL A 10 28.22 12.51 45.08
N GLY A 11 29.56 12.38 44.97
CA GLY A 11 30.23 12.07 43.69
C GLY A 11 29.96 10.65 43.19
N ALA A 12 29.96 9.66 44.08
CA ALA A 12 29.68 8.26 43.71
C ALA A 12 28.20 8.02 43.34
N MET A 13 27.25 8.67 44.04
CA MET A 13 25.81 8.53 43.75
C MET A 13 25.39 9.20 42.43
N THR A 14 26.09 10.24 41.99
CA THR A 14 25.82 10.88 40.69
C THR A 14 26.49 10.13 39.52
N SER A 15 27.56 9.38 39.78
CA SER A 15 28.25 8.57 38.76
C SER A 15 27.45 7.33 38.36
N GLY A 16 26.85 6.62 39.32
CA GLY A 16 26.01 5.45 39.04
C GLY A 16 24.74 5.78 38.24
N ASN A 17 24.11 6.92 38.51
CA ASN A 17 22.94 7.38 37.76
C ASN A 17 23.29 7.85 36.34
N ARG A 18 24.51 8.34 36.09
CA ARG A 18 24.99 8.68 34.75
C ARG A 18 25.38 7.44 33.94
N GLY A 19 26.01 6.44 34.56
CA GLY A 19 26.33 5.17 33.91
C GLY A 19 25.08 4.41 33.48
N LEU A 20 24.08 4.30 34.38
CA LEU A 20 22.80 3.67 34.04
C LEU A 20 22.09 4.40 32.89
N LYS A 21 22.06 5.74 32.91
CA LYS A 21 21.47 6.53 31.82
C LYS A 21 22.21 6.33 30.50
N ALA A 22 23.54 6.28 30.53
CA ALA A 22 24.35 6.03 29.34
C ALA A 22 24.10 4.63 28.77
N ASP A 23 24.03 3.60 29.62
CA ASP A 23 23.71 2.22 29.20
C ASP A 23 22.29 2.12 28.61
N PHE A 24 21.32 2.81 29.20
CA PHE A 24 19.96 2.88 28.67
C PHE A 24 19.90 3.62 27.32
N ASP A 25 20.65 4.72 27.17
CA ASP A 25 20.73 5.46 25.91
C ASP A 25 21.42 4.62 24.81
N ASP A 26 22.43 3.82 25.15
CA ASP A 26 23.10 2.90 24.22
C ASP A 26 22.20 1.74 23.81
N LEU A 27 21.45 1.14 24.73
CA LEU A 27 20.44 0.12 24.42
C LEU A 27 19.32 0.68 23.53
N LEU A 28 18.85 1.89 23.85
CA LEU A 28 17.81 2.57 23.07
C LEU A 28 18.32 2.89 21.66
N SER A 29 19.56 3.36 21.52
CA SER A 29 20.16 3.66 20.22
C SER A 29 20.30 2.40 19.36
N THR A 30 20.70 1.28 19.96
CA THR A 30 20.86 -0.02 19.29
C THR A 30 19.52 -0.60 18.86
N LEU A 31 18.50 -0.57 19.73
CA LEU A 31 17.13 -0.97 19.37
C LEU A 31 16.57 -0.10 18.25
N ARG A 32 16.77 1.21 18.31
CA ARG A 32 16.33 2.12 17.26
C ARG A 32 17.02 1.84 15.93
N ALA A 33 18.31 1.52 15.96
CA ALA A 33 19.06 1.11 14.78
C ALA A 33 18.51 -0.20 14.20
N TYR A 34 18.23 -1.20 15.05
CA TYR A 34 17.66 -2.49 14.63
C TYR A 34 16.26 -2.34 14.04
N VAL A 35 15.36 -1.63 14.73
CA VAL A 35 14.01 -1.35 14.21
C VAL A 35 14.11 -0.64 12.86
N LYS A 36 15.01 0.34 12.72
CA LYS A 36 15.24 1.03 11.45
C LYS A 36 15.80 0.09 10.37
N GLN A 37 16.64 -0.87 10.73
CA GLN A 37 17.25 -1.81 9.79
C GLN A 37 16.24 -2.87 9.30
N GLU A 38 15.46 -3.42 10.23
CA GLU A 38 14.38 -4.38 9.96
C GLU A 38 13.17 -3.76 9.27
N THR A 39 12.89 -2.46 9.47
CA THR A 39 11.76 -1.78 8.80
C THR A 39 12.12 -1.13 7.47
N LEU A 40 13.33 -0.59 7.30
CA LEU A 40 13.69 0.08 6.04
C LEU A 40 13.92 -0.89 4.87
N GLY A 41 14.35 -2.13 5.16
CA GLY A 41 14.44 -3.20 4.17
C GLY A 41 13.11 -3.44 3.43
N PRO A 42 12.02 -3.76 4.15
CA PRO A 42 10.72 -4.03 3.54
C PRO A 42 10.03 -2.78 2.96
N ILE A 43 10.16 -1.60 3.57
CA ILE A 43 9.49 -0.37 3.10
C ILE A 43 9.98 0.06 1.72
N ARG A 44 11.28 -0.06 1.43
CA ARG A 44 11.83 0.27 0.11
C ARG A 44 11.26 -0.61 -1.01
N GLY A 45 10.99 -1.89 -0.73
CA GLY A 45 10.34 -2.80 -1.67
C GLY A 45 8.86 -2.47 -1.89
N LEU A 46 8.16 -2.11 -0.81
CA LEU A 46 6.74 -1.79 -0.83
C LEU A 46 6.43 -0.54 -1.69
N GLY A 47 7.28 0.49 -1.61
CA GLY A 47 7.09 1.72 -2.37
C GLY A 47 7.04 1.50 -3.89
N ARG A 48 7.90 0.61 -4.42
CA ARG A 48 7.89 0.28 -5.85
C ARG A 48 6.65 -0.52 -6.24
N TYR A 49 6.24 -1.47 -5.42
CA TYR A 49 5.02 -2.26 -5.66
C TYR A 49 3.77 -1.37 -5.66
N LEU A 50 3.64 -0.49 -4.66
CA LEU A 50 2.57 0.50 -4.59
C LEU A 50 2.60 1.46 -5.79
N GLY A 51 3.78 1.92 -6.19
CA GLY A 51 3.93 2.77 -7.37
C GLY A 51 3.41 2.12 -8.65
N PHE A 52 3.81 0.87 -8.92
CA PHE A 52 3.28 0.12 -10.07
C PHE A 52 1.79 -0.21 -9.94
N GLY A 53 1.32 -0.50 -8.72
CA GLY A 53 -0.10 -0.70 -8.45
C GLY A 53 -0.94 0.54 -8.79
N LEU A 54 -0.52 1.72 -8.33
CA LEU A 54 -1.19 2.99 -8.62
C LEU A 54 -1.13 3.37 -10.10
N ALA A 55 0.02 3.19 -10.75
CA ALA A 55 0.13 3.43 -12.19
C ALA A 55 -0.81 2.48 -12.97
N GLY A 56 -0.88 1.22 -12.54
CA GLY A 56 -1.80 0.22 -13.09
C GLY A 56 -3.26 0.62 -12.93
N THR A 57 -3.68 1.03 -11.72
CA THR A 57 -5.09 1.41 -11.47
C THR A 57 -5.51 2.60 -12.31
N VAL A 58 -4.64 3.60 -12.50
CA VAL A 58 -4.90 4.74 -13.39
C VAL A 58 -5.06 4.27 -14.83
N CYS A 59 -4.16 3.40 -15.31
CA CYS A 59 -4.25 2.84 -16.66
C CYS A 59 -5.55 2.04 -16.87
N PHE A 60 -5.94 1.20 -15.90
CA PHE A 60 -7.19 0.44 -15.94
C PHE A 60 -8.43 1.36 -15.90
N ALA A 61 -8.42 2.42 -15.09
CA ALA A 61 -9.52 3.38 -15.04
C ALA A 61 -9.72 4.08 -16.38
N VAL A 62 -8.63 4.51 -17.03
CA VAL A 62 -8.69 5.13 -18.36
C VAL A 62 -9.19 4.11 -19.39
N ALA A 63 -8.69 2.87 -19.36
CA ALA A 63 -9.14 1.82 -20.26
C ALA A 63 -10.63 1.49 -20.11
N GLU A 64 -11.16 1.43 -18.88
CA GLU A 64 -12.59 1.22 -18.61
C GLU A 64 -13.45 2.33 -19.21
N ILE A 65 -13.07 3.59 -19.03
CA ILE A 65 -13.83 4.72 -19.59
C ILE A 65 -13.91 4.61 -21.11
N PHE A 66 -12.78 4.36 -21.78
CA PHE A 66 -12.77 4.20 -23.24
C PHE A 66 -13.53 2.95 -23.69
N LEU A 67 -13.48 1.85 -22.94
CA LEU A 67 -14.23 0.63 -23.24
C LEU A 67 -15.74 0.89 -23.18
N VAL A 68 -16.23 1.49 -22.09
CA VAL A 68 -17.66 1.81 -21.92
C VAL A 68 -18.13 2.75 -23.03
N LEU A 69 -17.40 3.84 -23.28
CA LEU A 69 -17.73 4.78 -24.34
C LEU A 69 -17.72 4.12 -25.72
N GLY A 70 -16.74 3.27 -25.99
CA GLY A 70 -16.62 2.52 -27.24
C GLY A 70 -17.81 1.57 -27.45
N VAL A 71 -18.16 0.79 -26.43
CA VAL A 71 -19.30 -0.15 -26.48
C VAL A 71 -20.61 0.60 -26.69
N VAL A 72 -20.88 1.63 -25.89
CA VAL A 72 -22.09 2.44 -26.01
C VAL A 72 -22.17 3.07 -27.41
N ARG A 73 -21.06 3.61 -27.92
CA ARG A 73 -21.03 4.25 -29.24
C ARG A 73 -21.19 3.26 -30.38
N LEU A 74 -20.61 2.06 -30.28
CA LEU A 74 -20.82 1.01 -31.28
C LEU A 74 -22.28 0.55 -31.31
N LEU A 75 -22.89 0.31 -30.15
CA LEU A 75 -24.29 -0.12 -30.07
C LEU A 75 -25.23 0.96 -30.61
N GLN A 76 -24.97 2.23 -30.30
CA GLN A 76 -25.75 3.36 -30.82
C GLN A 76 -25.53 3.58 -32.33
N ASN A 77 -24.31 3.41 -32.84
CA ASN A 77 -23.98 3.69 -34.24
C ASN A 77 -24.43 2.58 -35.20
N VAL A 78 -24.35 1.32 -34.78
CA VAL A 78 -24.71 0.17 -35.63
C VAL A 78 -26.23 -0.05 -35.65
N THR A 79 -26.94 0.38 -34.60
CA THR A 79 -28.34 0.05 -34.40
C THR A 79 -29.17 1.32 -34.19
N SER A 80 -29.42 2.05 -35.29
CA SER A 80 -30.41 3.14 -35.32
C SER A 80 -31.82 2.68 -34.89
N THR A 81 -32.06 1.36 -34.80
CA THR A 81 -33.28 0.75 -34.27
C THR A 81 -33.49 0.97 -32.76
N PHE A 82 -32.47 1.40 -32.00
CA PHE A 82 -32.62 1.66 -30.57
C PHE A 82 -33.22 3.04 -30.23
N GLU A 83 -33.56 3.86 -31.22
CA GLU A 83 -34.11 5.22 -31.02
C GLU A 83 -35.56 5.26 -30.46
N GLY A 84 -36.12 4.13 -30.00
CA GLY A 84 -37.44 4.02 -29.38
C GLY A 84 -37.43 3.30 -28.04
N SER A 85 -38.27 2.26 -27.88
CA SER A 85 -38.43 1.49 -26.63
C SER A 85 -37.17 0.75 -26.15
N PHE A 86 -36.12 0.65 -26.96
CA PHE A 86 -34.87 -0.04 -26.66
C PHE A 86 -33.68 0.88 -26.38
N SER A 87 -33.92 2.17 -26.12
CA SER A 87 -32.87 3.15 -25.80
C SER A 87 -32.05 2.81 -24.55
N PHE A 88 -32.53 1.89 -23.71
CA PHE A 88 -31.82 1.38 -22.53
C PHE A 88 -30.70 0.37 -22.85
N VAL A 89 -30.73 -0.27 -24.03
CA VAL A 89 -29.82 -1.37 -24.42
C VAL A 89 -28.35 -0.94 -24.46
N PRO A 90 -27.97 0.22 -25.04
CA PRO A 90 -26.59 0.68 -25.02
C PRO A 90 -26.02 0.86 -23.61
N TYR A 91 -26.84 1.32 -22.66
CA TYR A 91 -26.43 1.50 -21.26
C TYR A 91 -26.24 0.16 -20.55
N LEU A 92 -27.05 -0.86 -20.86
CA LEU A 92 -26.80 -2.24 -20.39
C LEU A 92 -25.49 -2.79 -20.96
N GLY A 93 -25.14 -2.45 -22.20
CA GLY A 93 -23.84 -2.79 -22.78
C GLY A 93 -22.67 -2.19 -22.00
N GLY A 94 -22.78 -0.91 -21.61
CA GLY A 94 -21.80 -0.25 -20.74
C GLY A 94 -21.73 -0.90 -19.34
N ALA A 95 -22.87 -1.24 -18.74
CA ALA A 95 -22.87 -1.96 -17.46
C ALA A 95 -22.20 -3.34 -17.57
N ALA A 96 -22.44 -4.05 -18.68
CA ALA A 96 -21.82 -5.35 -18.94
C ALA A 96 -20.30 -5.23 -19.14
N SER A 97 -19.79 -4.17 -19.76
CA SER A 97 -18.35 -3.97 -19.88
C SER A 97 -17.68 -3.75 -18.52
N CYS A 98 -18.32 -3.04 -17.59
CA CYS A 98 -17.81 -2.91 -16.22
C CYS A 98 -17.75 -4.26 -15.50
N VAL A 99 -18.82 -5.06 -15.59
CA VAL A 99 -18.84 -6.42 -15.01
C VAL A 99 -17.75 -7.29 -15.63
N PHE A 100 -17.54 -7.17 -16.94
CA PHE A 100 -16.50 -7.89 -17.67
C PHE A 100 -15.10 -7.52 -17.18
N LEU A 101 -14.79 -6.22 -17.04
CA LEU A 101 -13.48 -5.77 -16.57
C LEU A 101 -13.23 -6.12 -15.09
N ILE A 102 -14.25 -6.04 -14.23
CA ILE A 102 -14.17 -6.53 -12.85
C ILE A 102 -13.86 -8.04 -12.84
N SER A 103 -14.60 -8.81 -13.64
CA SER A 103 -14.42 -10.27 -13.73
C SER A 103 -13.02 -10.62 -14.24
N LEU A 104 -12.51 -9.89 -15.24
CA LEU A 104 -11.17 -10.06 -15.77
C LEU A 104 -10.10 -9.73 -14.73
N THR A 105 -10.27 -8.66 -13.98
CA THR A 105 -9.36 -8.24 -12.90
C THR A 105 -9.29 -9.29 -11.80
N LEU A 106 -10.46 -9.78 -11.35
CA LEU A 106 -10.54 -10.87 -10.37
C LEU A 106 -9.92 -12.16 -10.92
N PHE A 107 -10.16 -12.47 -12.19
CA PHE A 107 -9.59 -13.65 -12.83
C PHE A 107 -8.06 -13.57 -12.94
N ALA A 108 -7.52 -12.41 -13.32
CA ALA A 108 -6.07 -12.17 -13.38
C ALA A 108 -5.44 -12.37 -12.01
N LEU A 109 -6.03 -11.79 -10.96
CA LEU A 109 -5.56 -11.96 -9.58
C LEU A 109 -5.57 -13.44 -9.13
N ARG A 110 -6.65 -14.16 -9.47
CA ARG A 110 -6.75 -15.60 -9.16
C ARG A 110 -5.74 -16.43 -9.94
N ARG A 111 -5.40 -16.05 -11.18
CA ARG A 111 -4.44 -16.76 -12.01
C ARG A 111 -3.03 -16.65 -11.44
N ASP A 112 -2.65 -15.50 -10.89
CA ASP A 112 -1.34 -15.33 -10.26
C ASP A 112 -1.23 -16.16 -8.97
N GLY A 113 -2.29 -16.26 -8.17
CA GLY A 113 -2.30 -17.16 -7.01
C GLY A 113 -2.11 -18.64 -7.36
N LYS A 114 -2.69 -19.11 -8.48
CA LYS A 114 -2.52 -20.50 -8.94
C LYS A 114 -1.12 -20.82 -9.46
N ARG A 115 -0.37 -19.82 -9.95
CA ARG A 115 0.99 -20.01 -10.46
C ARG A 115 2.00 -20.36 -9.36
N HIS A 116 1.79 -19.86 -8.14
CA HIS A 116 2.67 -20.13 -7.00
C HIS A 116 2.32 -21.40 -6.22
N ALA A 117 1.17 -22.02 -6.47
CA ALA A 117 0.76 -23.26 -5.81
C ALA A 117 1.28 -24.53 -6.52
N ASN A 118 1.77 -24.40 -7.77
CA ASN A 118 2.23 -25.52 -8.61
C ASN A 118 3.75 -25.50 -8.87
N GLY A 119 4.53 -24.68 -8.16
CA GLY A 119 6.00 -24.64 -8.22
C GLY A 119 6.58 -24.90 -6.84
#